data_AF-A0A957QAX3-F1
#
_entry.id   AF-A0A957QAX3-F1
#
_cell.length_a   1.000
_cell.length_b   1.000
_cell.length_c   1.000
_cell.angle_alpha   90.00
_cell.angle_beta   90.00
_cell.angle_gamma   90.00
#
_symmetry.space_group_name_H-M   'P 1'
#
loop_
_entity.id
_entity.type
_entity.pdbx_description
1 polymer ?
#
loop_
_entity_poly.entity_id
_entity_poly.type
_entity_poly.pdbx_seq_one_letter_code
_entity_poly.pdbx_strand_id
1 'polypeptide(L)' 'MPVPVTMPKLGETVVDGTVARWHKRPGEHVDKLEPLLDISTDKIDTEVP' A
#
# COMPACT_ATOMS: atom_id res chain seq x y z
N MET A 1 17.00 -13.41 2.86
CA MET A 1 16.36 -13.33 1.53
C MET A 1 15.35 -12.19 1.59
N PRO A 2 15.41 -11.18 0.70
CA PRO A 2 14.39 -10.14 0.65
C PRO A 2 13.08 -10.72 0.12
N VAL A 3 11.97 -10.47 0.82
CA VAL A 3 10.63 -10.81 0.32
C VAL A 3 10.15 -9.62 -0.52
N PRO A 4 9.87 -9.79 -1.82
CA PRO A 4 9.33 -8.70 -2.63
C PRO A 4 7.93 -8.35 -2.13
N VAL A 5 7.73 -7.09 -1.75
CA VAL A 5 6.41 -6.55 -1.42
C VAL A 5 5.78 -6.07 -2.71
N THR A 6 4.88 -6.87 -3.27
CA THR A 6 4.12 -6.50 -4.47
C THR A 6 2.91 -5.67 -4.10
N MET A 7 2.72 -4.55 -4.78
CA MET A 7 1.52 -3.74 -4.64
C MET A 7 0.30 -4.57 -5.04
N PRO A 8 -0.70 -4.73 -4.14
CA PRO A 8 -1.94 -5.41 -4.51
C PRO A 8 -2.67 -4.56 -5.55
N LYS A 9 -3.51 -5.19 -6.39
CA LYS A 9 -4.40 -4.44 -7.27
C LYS A 9 -5.37 -3.63 -6.41
N LEU A 10 -5.28 -2.31 -6.45
CA LEU A 10 -6.08 -1.40 -5.61
C LEU A 10 -7.48 -1.12 -6.18
N GLY A 11 -7.80 -1.71 -7.34
CA GLY A 11 -9.11 -1.67 -7.98
C GLY A 11 -9.00 -2.18 -9.42
N GLU A 12 -10.12 -2.37 -10.11
CA GLU A 12 -10.11 -2.73 -11.55
C GLU A 12 -9.49 -1.62 -12.42
N THR A 13 -9.56 -0.36 -11.97
CA THR A 13 -9.12 0.83 -12.70
C THR A 13 -7.99 1.61 -12.02
N VAL A 14 -7.56 1.19 -10.82
CA VAL A 14 -6.49 1.85 -10.08
C VAL A 14 -5.18 1.14 -10.38
N VAL A 15 -4.41 1.74 -11.29
CA VAL A 15 -3.13 1.22 -11.80
C VAL A 15 -1.95 1.75 -10.97
N ASP A 16 -2.06 2.98 -10.49
CA ASP A 16 -1.01 3.68 -9.77
C ASP A 16 -1.53 4.22 -8.43
N GLY A 17 -0.68 4.15 -7.41
CA GLY A 17 -0.96 4.62 -6.06
C GLY A 17 0.28 5.26 -5.48
N THR A 18 0.11 6.36 -4.77
CA THR A 18 1.19 7.13 -4.17
C THR A 18 1.47 6.59 -2.77
N VAL A 19 2.72 6.30 -2.45
CA VAL A 19 3.11 5.94 -1.08
C VAL A 19 2.97 7.19 -0.21
N ALA A 20 1.96 7.21 0.64
CA ALA A 20 1.69 8.32 1.54
C ALA A 20 2.70 8.34 2.68
N ARG A 21 3.01 7.18 3.26
CA ARG A 21 3.94 7.08 4.39
C ARG A 21 4.56 5.69 4.50
N TRP A 22 5.85 5.66 4.83
CA TRP A 22 6.52 4.43 5.26
C TRP A 22 6.44 4.31 6.79
N HIS A 23 5.91 3.20 7.28
CA HIS A 23 5.90 2.88 8.72
C HIS A 23 7.15 2.12 9.14
N LYS A 24 7.86 1.53 8.18
CA LYS A 24 9.06 0.72 8.39
C LYS A 24 10.26 1.27 7.64
N ARG A 25 11.43 1.13 8.24
CA ARG A 25 12.72 1.51 7.65
C ARG A 25 13.45 0.29 7.08
N PRO A 26 14.33 0.49 6.09
CA PRO A 26 15.18 -0.58 5.59
C PRO A 26 16.00 -1.23 6.72
N GLY A 27 15.86 -2.55 6.88
CA GLY A 27 16.55 -3.32 7.92
C GLY A 27 15.76 -3.54 9.21
N GLU A 28 14.56 -2.97 9.36
CA GLU A 28 13.68 -3.27 10.49
C GLU A 28 12.97 -4.62 10.32
N HIS A 29 12.71 -5.27 11.46
CA HIS A 29 11.86 -6.46 11.52
C HIS A 29 10.39 -6.07 11.33
N VAL A 30 9.65 -6.92 10.61
CA VAL A 30 8.24 -6.74 10.30
C VAL A 30 7.50 -7.99 10.71
N ASP A 31 6.51 -7.84 11.57
CA ASP A 31 5.71 -8.94 12.07
C ASP A 31 4.44 -9.17 11.24
N LYS A 32 3.84 -10.35 11.40
CA LYS A 32 2.59 -10.70 10.72
C LYS A 32 1.47 -9.78 11.21
N LEU A 33 0.72 -9.19 10.27
CA LEU A 33 -0.32 -8.16 10.50
C LEU A 33 0.22 -6.75 10.78
N GLU A 34 1.53 -6.52 10.69
CA GLU A 34 2.09 -5.18 10.87
C GLU A 34 2.05 -4.37 9.55
N PRO A 35 1.54 -3.13 9.57
CA PRO A 35 1.51 -2.28 8.38
C PRO A 35 2.92 -1.80 8.01
N LEU A 36 3.30 -2.04 6.76
CA LEU A 36 4.61 -1.66 6.21
C LEU A 36 4.65 -0.20 5.73
N LEU A 37 3.62 0.18 5.00
CA LEU A 37 3.50 1.46 4.33
C LEU A 37 2.02 1.76 4.05
N ASP A 38 1.66 3.04 4.10
CA ASP A 38 0.36 3.54 3.68
C ASP A 38 0.43 3.94 2.21
N ILE A 39 -0.52 3.44 1.43
CA ILE A 39 -0.72 3.82 0.04
C ILE A 39 -1.99 4.66 -0.04
N SER A 40 -1.89 5.84 -0.64
CA SER A 40 -3.03 6.66 -1.01
C SER A 40 -3.23 6.56 -2.53
N THR A 41 -4.48 6.41 -2.95
CA THR A 41 -4.85 6.39 -4.37
C THR A 41 -5.79 7.55 -4.65
N ASP A 42 -5.64 8.13 -5.84
CA ASP A 42 -6.39 9.30 -6.33
C ASP A 42 -7.85 9.00 -6.72
N LYS A 43 -8.39 7.82 -6.38
CA LYS A 43 -9.78 7.47 -6.72
C LYS A 43 -10.47 6.65 -5.64
N ILE A 44 -10.97 7.35 -4.63
CA ILE A 44 -12.21 6.95 -3.96
C ILE A 44 -13.15 8.15 -4.02
N ASP A 45 -13.69 8.41 -5.20
CA ASP A 45 -14.86 9.28 -5.37
C ASP A 45 -15.92 8.48 -6.12
N THR A 46 -16.53 7.52 -5.43
CA THR A 46 -17.85 7.05 -5.83
C THR A 46 -18.73 7.01 -4.59
N GLU A 47 -19.35 8.14 -4.30
CA GLU A 47 -20.58 8.22 -3.53
C GLU A 47 -21.66 7.52 -4.38
N VAL A 48 -21.99 6.28 -4.03
CA VAL A 48 -23.14 5.57 -4.63
C VAL A 48 -24.36 5.91 -3.75
N PRO A 49 -25.47 6.44 -4.31
CA PRO A 49 -26.67 6.80 -3.56
C PRO A 49 -27.37 5.61 -2.89
#